data_AF-A0A6N4WT26-F1
#
_entry.id   AF-A0A6N4WT26-F1
#
_cell.length_a   1.000
_cell.length_b   1.000
_cell.length_c   1.000
_cell.angle_alpha   90.00
_cell.angle_beta   90.00
_cell.angle_gamma   90.00
#
_symmetry.space_group_name_H-M   'P 1'
#
loop_
_entity.id
_entity.type
_entity.pdbx_description
1 polymer ?
#
loop_
_entity_poly.entity_id
_entity_poly.type
_entity_poly.pdbx_seq_one_letter_code
_entity_poly.pdbx_strand_id
1 'polypeptide(L)'
;MKKNNTSVALLSGARRDSGSALITAVIFAFVIGALSVSYLKMAGNEHRAAVRSSLYASCLNLAESGVEMAIADLSAGSGSGSQRTGASANFLADAGVTGDVQYVIFNANSSNPTVYSEGSIYSDVMPVVTKQVKVDLTTGFQPFEKGFASRNGISFSGSNVTLDSFNSNYGPYDVEVNSDGAAVGYGTLENGVYKNRNDDIYVASAFLDDSGGVLKVGNGTVYGYVQTDANSSAEVKNNGAVTTYDGENAGENQPDRITSDFYADYPVADQPSGFYPTVNINGTMPIVGSNDADNPLYYDVSGISLSGQAALTIVGHVVFVMSGDVSVSGKASVVLDDTANSTEFDDKDKGSSLTIYTANDLDIGGNGVTNDGGVASDFSVIGTAEMDGSSAGQTIKVTGNGVLAASVYAPNGDVTINGGGSSGNVYGGVVALNATIVGGGVFHFDEALRDNIEGAGKFAVTSWLEMTNETSGSSPIDIASYFDVVE
;
A
#
# COMPACT_ATOMS: atom_id res chain seq x y z
N MET A 1 -27.82 96.43 -90.66
CA MET A 1 -29.25 96.78 -90.60
C MET A 1 -29.93 95.82 -89.63
N LYS A 2 -30.44 96.35 -88.50
CA LYS A 2 -31.44 95.79 -87.53
C LYS A 2 -31.19 94.37 -86.97
N LYS A 3 -31.34 94.07 -85.68
CA LYS A 3 -31.67 94.82 -84.45
C LYS A 3 -31.38 93.84 -83.30
N ASN A 4 -30.79 94.33 -82.21
CA ASN A 4 -30.60 93.61 -80.95
C ASN A 4 -31.93 93.14 -80.36
N ASN A 5 -31.90 92.00 -79.66
CA ASN A 5 -32.66 91.79 -78.42
C ASN A 5 -31.90 90.80 -77.53
N THR A 6 -31.37 91.35 -76.45
CA THR A 6 -30.83 90.69 -75.26
C THR A 6 -31.88 89.82 -74.58
N SER A 7 -31.51 88.63 -74.09
CA SER A 7 -31.99 88.08 -72.82
C SER A 7 -31.20 86.86 -72.34
N VAL A 8 -30.51 87.07 -71.22
CA VAL A 8 -30.42 86.20 -70.03
C VAL A 8 -29.74 84.83 -70.18
N ALA A 9 -28.51 84.76 -69.65
CA ALA A 9 -27.91 83.53 -69.17
C ALA A 9 -28.68 83.00 -67.95
N LEU A 10 -29.13 81.74 -68.01
CA LEU A 10 -29.53 80.97 -66.85
C LEU A 10 -28.71 79.69 -66.84
N LEU A 11 -27.78 79.60 -65.88
CA LEU A 11 -27.14 78.35 -65.50
C LEU A 11 -28.22 77.32 -65.18
N SER A 12 -28.20 76.18 -65.89
CA SER A 12 -28.97 75.01 -65.50
C SER A 12 -28.41 74.50 -64.16
N GLY A 13 -29.21 74.64 -63.10
CA GLY A 13 -28.83 74.28 -61.75
C GLY A 13 -28.47 72.80 -61.60
N ALA A 14 -27.26 72.54 -61.10
CA ALA A 14 -26.93 71.29 -60.44
C ALA A 14 -27.61 71.30 -59.05
N ARG A 15 -28.71 70.57 -58.88
CA ARG A 15 -29.21 70.13 -57.56
C ARG A 15 -30.33 69.10 -57.69
N ARG A 16 -30.03 67.83 -57.35
CA ARG A 16 -30.79 66.92 -56.45
C ARG A 16 -30.24 65.47 -56.45
N ASP A 17 -28.99 65.25 -55.99
CA ASP A 17 -28.47 63.89 -55.68
C ASP A 17 -27.83 63.78 -54.28
N SER A 18 -27.77 64.86 -53.50
CA SER A 18 -27.07 64.90 -52.21
C SER A 18 -27.93 64.50 -50.99
N GLY A 19 -29.24 64.28 -51.15
CA GLY A 19 -30.13 63.83 -50.06
C GLY A 19 -30.16 62.31 -49.87
N SER A 20 -30.11 61.54 -50.97
CA SER A 20 -30.07 60.06 -50.95
C SER A 20 -28.72 59.54 -50.47
N ALA A 21 -27.62 60.21 -50.83
CA ALA A 21 -26.27 59.89 -50.36
C ALA A 21 -26.12 60.09 -48.84
N LEU A 22 -26.78 61.10 -48.26
CA LEU A 22 -26.74 61.34 -46.81
C LEU A 22 -27.53 60.29 -46.02
N ILE A 23 -28.73 59.92 -46.51
CA ILE A 23 -29.58 58.91 -45.87
C ILE A 23 -28.90 57.53 -45.90
N THR A 24 -28.31 57.15 -47.03
CA THR A 24 -27.56 55.90 -47.14
C THR A 24 -26.36 55.88 -46.20
N ALA A 25 -25.59 56.97 -46.11
CA ALA A 25 -24.48 57.07 -45.16
C ALA A 25 -24.92 56.93 -43.70
N VAL A 26 -26.05 57.53 -43.30
CA VAL A 26 -26.59 57.41 -41.93
C VAL A 26 -27.05 55.98 -41.63
N ILE A 27 -27.71 55.32 -42.59
CA ILE A 27 -28.14 53.92 -42.44
C ILE A 27 -26.92 53.00 -42.30
N PHE A 28 -25.90 53.16 -43.14
CA PHE A 28 -24.66 52.38 -43.03
C PHE A 28 -23.94 52.64 -41.71
N ALA A 29 -23.87 53.89 -41.26
CA ALA A 29 -23.26 54.22 -39.96
C ALA A 29 -24.01 53.58 -38.79
N PHE A 30 -25.35 53.57 -38.83
CA PHE A 30 -26.17 52.89 -37.82
C PHE A 30 -25.95 51.38 -37.83
N VAL A 31 -25.93 50.75 -39.01
CA VAL A 31 -25.69 49.31 -39.15
C VAL A 31 -24.29 48.94 -38.64
N ILE A 32 -23.25 49.69 -39.03
CA ILE A 32 -21.88 49.47 -38.56
C ILE A 32 -21.79 49.68 -37.04
N GLY A 33 -22.46 50.70 -36.49
CA GLY A 33 -22.52 50.93 -35.05
C GLY A 33 -23.17 49.78 -34.30
N ALA A 34 -24.31 49.26 -34.78
CA ALA A 34 -25.01 48.13 -34.20
C ALA A 34 -24.19 46.83 -34.25
N LEU A 35 -23.48 46.58 -35.36
CA LEU A 35 -22.57 45.44 -35.51
C LEU A 35 -21.37 45.57 -34.58
N SER A 36 -20.79 46.76 -34.44
CA SER A 36 -19.64 47.02 -33.57
C SER A 36 -19.99 46.80 -32.10
N VAL A 37 -21.16 47.27 -31.64
CA VAL A 37 -21.64 47.02 -30.27
C VAL A 37 -21.89 45.53 -30.02
N SER A 38 -22.46 44.82 -31.01
CA SER A 38 -22.68 43.37 -30.91
C SER A 38 -21.36 42.61 -30.82
N TYR A 39 -20.37 42.97 -31.64
CA TYR A 39 -19.04 42.37 -31.60
C TYR A 39 -18.32 42.65 -30.28
N LEU A 40 -18.39 43.88 -29.76
CA LEU A 40 -17.78 44.23 -28.47
C LEU A 40 -18.38 43.42 -27.31
N LYS A 41 -19.69 43.18 -27.33
CA LYS A 41 -20.37 42.31 -26.35
C LYS A 41 -19.93 40.85 -26.48
N MET A 42 -19.82 40.35 -27.70
CA MET A 42 -19.34 38.99 -27.96
C MET A 42 -17.91 38.82 -27.45
N ALA A 43 -16.99 39.73 -27.82
CA ALA A 43 -15.61 39.72 -27.37
C ALA A 43 -15.50 39.82 -25.83
N GLY A 44 -16.33 40.64 -25.19
CA GLY A 44 -16.37 40.72 -23.73
C GLY A 44 -16.85 39.42 -23.07
N ASN A 45 -17.84 38.75 -23.66
CA ASN A 45 -18.33 37.46 -23.17
C ASN A 45 -17.30 36.35 -23.39
N GLU A 46 -16.65 36.31 -24.56
CA GLU A 46 -15.57 35.37 -24.87
C GLU A 46 -14.40 35.55 -23.91
N HIS A 47 -13.99 36.80 -23.65
CA HIS A 47 -12.93 37.09 -22.68
C HIS A 47 -13.29 36.58 -21.28
N ARG A 48 -14.50 36.85 -20.78
CA ARG A 48 -14.94 36.35 -19.47
C ARG A 48 -15.03 34.82 -19.42
N ALA A 49 -15.48 34.19 -20.50
CA ALA A 49 -15.53 32.73 -20.59
C ALA A 49 -14.12 32.11 -20.58
N ALA A 50 -13.17 32.73 -21.30
CA ALA A 50 -11.78 32.29 -21.34
C ALA A 50 -11.09 32.45 -19.98
N VAL A 51 -11.22 33.62 -19.34
CA VAL A 51 -10.69 33.86 -17.99
C VAL A 51 -11.31 32.86 -17.01
N ARG A 52 -12.63 32.65 -17.08
CA ARG A 52 -13.30 31.65 -16.23
C ARG A 52 -12.71 30.26 -16.42
N SER A 53 -12.57 29.78 -17.65
CA SER A 53 -11.99 28.46 -17.91
C SER A 53 -10.57 28.32 -17.35
N SER A 54 -9.74 29.36 -17.48
CA SER A 54 -8.38 29.37 -16.97
C SER A 54 -8.33 29.38 -15.44
N LEU A 55 -9.17 30.18 -14.78
CA LEU A 55 -9.26 30.21 -13.33
C LEU A 55 -9.79 28.91 -12.75
N TYR A 56 -10.74 28.23 -13.41
CA TYR A 56 -11.24 26.93 -12.97
C TYR A 56 -10.13 25.86 -12.98
N ALA A 57 -9.31 25.80 -14.03
CA ALA A 57 -8.19 24.86 -14.10
C ALA A 57 -7.11 25.19 -13.05
N SER A 58 -6.79 26.48 -12.88
CA SER A 58 -5.81 26.92 -11.89
C SER A 58 -6.29 26.64 -10.45
N CYS A 59 -7.58 26.79 -10.20
CA CYS A 59 -8.20 26.56 -8.89
C CYS A 59 -8.19 25.07 -8.53
N LEU A 60 -8.34 24.18 -9.51
CA LEU A 60 -8.20 22.74 -9.29
C LEU A 60 -6.77 22.37 -8.91
N ASN A 61 -5.77 22.90 -9.64
CA ASN A 61 -4.36 22.68 -9.31
C ASN A 61 -4.00 23.18 -7.90
N LEU A 62 -4.63 24.28 -7.44
CA LEU A 62 -4.49 24.77 -6.08
C LEU A 62 -5.07 23.80 -5.04
N ALA A 63 -6.26 23.25 -5.30
CA ALA A 63 -6.87 22.24 -4.44
C ALA A 63 -5.99 20.97 -4.37
N GLU A 64 -5.41 20.53 -5.49
CA GLU A 64 -4.46 19.42 -5.52
C GLU A 64 -3.17 19.74 -4.74
N SER A 65 -2.67 20.97 -4.84
CA SER A 65 -1.50 21.41 -4.05
C SER A 65 -1.76 21.33 -2.54
N GLY A 66 -3.00 21.52 -2.10
CA GLY A 66 -3.36 21.35 -0.70
C GLY A 66 -3.43 19.89 -0.24
N VAL A 67 -3.71 18.96 -1.14
CA VAL A 67 -3.54 17.53 -0.87
C VAL A 67 -2.07 17.20 -0.64
N GLU A 68 -1.16 17.73 -1.47
CA GLU A 68 0.28 17.54 -1.29
C GLU A 68 0.77 18.11 0.05
N MET A 69 0.28 19.28 0.44
CA MET A 69 0.57 19.85 1.77
C MET A 69 0.04 18.98 2.90
N ALA A 70 -1.17 18.42 2.76
CA ALA A 70 -1.75 17.52 3.75
C ALA A 70 -0.94 16.21 3.91
N ILE A 71 -0.46 15.63 2.79
CA ILE A 71 0.42 14.46 2.81
C ILE A 71 1.77 14.80 3.47
N ALA A 72 2.31 15.99 3.20
CA ALA A 72 3.52 16.47 3.85
C ALA A 72 3.35 16.64 5.38
N ASP A 73 2.20 17.16 5.82
CA ASP A 73 1.88 17.30 7.25
C ASP A 73 1.67 15.94 7.95
N LEU A 74 1.01 15.01 7.26
CA LEU A 74 0.85 13.62 7.72
C LEU A 74 2.21 12.93 7.90
N SER A 75 3.09 13.01 6.89
CA SER A 75 4.42 12.39 6.92
C SER A 75 5.39 13.06 7.89
N ALA A 76 5.24 14.36 8.17
CA ALA A 76 6.04 15.06 9.17
C ALA A 76 5.68 14.69 10.62
N GLY A 77 4.57 13.99 10.86
CA GLY A 77 4.16 13.54 12.19
C GLY A 77 3.93 14.67 13.21
N SER A 78 3.79 15.91 12.75
CA SER A 78 3.93 17.11 13.59
C SER A 78 2.64 17.55 14.31
N GLY A 79 1.56 16.77 14.21
CA GLY A 79 0.24 17.11 14.77
C GLY A 79 -0.32 16.06 15.72
N SER A 80 -0.95 16.50 16.82
CA SER A 80 -1.70 15.66 17.75
C SER A 80 -3.21 15.70 17.44
N GLY A 81 -3.88 14.55 17.44
CA GLY A 81 -5.34 14.43 17.25
C GLY A 81 -5.76 13.75 15.94
N SER A 82 -7.00 13.26 15.90
CA SER A 82 -7.56 12.55 14.74
C SER A 82 -8.00 13.47 13.59
N GLN A 83 -8.04 14.78 13.82
CA GLN A 83 -8.32 15.77 12.79
C GLN A 83 -7.17 16.79 12.76
N ARG A 84 -6.67 17.12 11.57
CA ARG A 84 -5.62 18.13 11.36
C ARG A 84 -6.05 19.10 10.28
N THR A 85 -5.62 20.35 10.36
CA THR A 85 -5.96 21.39 9.39
C THR A 85 -4.73 22.19 9.03
N GLY A 86 -4.70 22.71 7.81
CA GLY A 86 -3.64 23.61 7.37
C GLY A 86 -4.11 24.53 6.25
N ALA A 87 -3.54 25.72 6.20
CA ALA A 87 -3.87 26.71 5.18
C ALA A 87 -2.62 27.50 4.78
N SER A 88 -2.57 27.88 3.51
CA SER A 88 -1.56 28.77 2.95
C SER A 88 -2.25 29.86 2.14
N ALA A 89 -2.17 31.08 2.66
CA ALA A 89 -2.64 32.27 1.94
C ALA A 89 -1.58 32.73 0.93
N ASN A 90 -2.02 33.31 -0.18
CA ASN A 90 -1.16 33.76 -1.29
C ASN A 90 -0.24 32.66 -1.83
N PHE A 91 -0.70 31.41 -1.84
CA PHE A 91 0.03 30.27 -2.39
C PHE A 91 0.35 30.48 -3.87
N LEU A 92 -0.57 31.14 -4.60
CA LEU A 92 -0.33 31.68 -5.93
C LEU A 92 -0.47 33.20 -5.89
N ALA A 93 0.52 33.90 -6.42
CA ALA A 93 0.50 35.35 -6.56
C ALA A 93 1.02 35.73 -7.94
N ASP A 94 0.12 36.22 -8.80
CA ASP A 94 0.45 36.78 -10.11
C ASP A 94 -0.31 38.10 -10.32
N ALA A 95 0.05 38.87 -11.35
CA ALA A 95 -0.55 40.17 -11.63
C ALA A 95 -2.08 40.05 -11.88
N GLY A 96 -2.88 40.43 -10.88
CA GLY A 96 -4.35 40.48 -10.94
C GLY A 96 -5.06 39.19 -10.49
N VAL A 97 -4.32 38.21 -9.95
CA VAL A 97 -4.88 36.97 -9.38
C VAL A 97 -4.10 36.56 -8.14
N THR A 98 -4.81 36.25 -7.06
CA THR A 98 -4.26 35.62 -5.84
C THR A 98 -4.97 34.30 -5.60
N GLY A 99 -4.24 33.28 -5.17
CA GLY A 99 -4.77 31.97 -4.83
C GLY A 99 -4.42 31.55 -3.40
N ASP A 100 -5.41 31.08 -2.66
CA ASP A 100 -5.28 30.50 -1.33
C ASP A 100 -5.58 29.01 -1.38
N VAL A 101 -5.00 28.25 -0.45
CA VAL A 101 -5.22 26.82 -0.30
C VAL A 101 -5.50 26.50 1.16
N GLN A 102 -6.50 25.66 1.41
CA GLN A 102 -6.81 25.12 2.73
C GLN A 102 -7.09 23.61 2.65
N TYR A 103 -6.81 22.90 3.73
CA TYR A 103 -7.10 21.47 3.83
C TYR A 103 -7.51 21.07 5.25
N VAL A 104 -8.29 20.00 5.33
CA VAL A 104 -8.59 19.26 6.56
C VAL A 104 -8.35 17.78 6.33
N ILE A 105 -7.67 17.16 7.27
CA ILE A 105 -7.39 15.73 7.32
C ILE A 105 -8.29 15.13 8.40
N PHE A 106 -9.06 14.10 8.04
CA PHE A 106 -9.79 13.25 8.97
C PHE A 106 -9.03 11.95 9.20
N ASN A 107 -9.19 11.40 10.40
CA ASN A 107 -8.53 10.18 10.86
C ASN A 107 -7.01 10.22 10.66
N ALA A 108 -6.37 11.35 10.98
CA ALA A 108 -4.96 11.61 10.69
C ALA A 108 -3.96 10.61 11.33
N ASN A 109 -4.39 9.86 12.35
CA ASN A 109 -3.58 8.83 13.03
C ASN A 109 -4.00 7.39 12.63
N SER A 110 -4.89 7.24 11.65
CA SER A 110 -5.33 5.94 11.13
C SER A 110 -4.44 5.50 9.96
N SER A 111 -4.46 4.20 9.66
CA SER A 111 -3.93 3.63 8.41
C SER A 111 -4.67 4.11 7.16
N ASN A 112 -5.83 4.75 7.31
CA ASN A 112 -6.66 5.25 6.22
C ASN A 112 -7.18 6.69 6.48
N PRO A 113 -6.32 7.73 6.38
CA PRO A 113 -6.78 9.11 6.49
C PRO A 113 -7.52 9.58 5.23
N THR A 114 -8.43 10.53 5.40
CA THR A 114 -9.14 11.21 4.31
C THR A 114 -8.80 12.69 4.32
N VAL A 115 -8.39 13.23 3.19
CA VAL A 115 -8.07 14.65 3.00
C VAL A 115 -9.18 15.31 2.20
N TYR A 116 -9.67 16.44 2.70
CA TYR A 116 -10.42 17.41 1.89
C TYR A 116 -9.55 18.64 1.71
N SER A 117 -9.36 19.07 0.48
CA SER A 117 -8.63 20.29 0.18
C SER A 117 -9.41 21.20 -0.74
N GLU A 118 -9.36 22.50 -0.45
CA GLU A 118 -10.01 23.54 -1.23
C GLU A 118 -8.99 24.59 -1.69
N GLY A 119 -8.99 24.82 -3.00
CA GLY A 119 -8.35 25.96 -3.62
C GLY A 119 -9.35 27.10 -3.80
N SER A 120 -8.92 28.33 -3.52
CA SER A 120 -9.71 29.55 -3.72
C SER A 120 -8.91 30.54 -4.54
N ILE A 121 -9.46 31.03 -5.66
CA ILE A 121 -8.84 32.06 -6.48
C ILE A 121 -9.64 33.36 -6.46
N TYR A 122 -8.94 34.44 -6.13
CA TYR A 122 -9.41 35.82 -6.15
C TYR A 122 -8.92 36.51 -7.42
N SER A 123 -9.81 37.16 -8.15
CA SER A 123 -9.50 37.91 -9.37
C SER A 123 -10.24 39.24 -9.39
N ASP A 124 -9.64 40.26 -10.00
CA ASP A 124 -10.29 41.56 -10.21
C ASP A 124 -11.42 41.53 -11.26
N VAL A 125 -11.45 40.47 -12.10
CA VAL A 125 -12.33 40.38 -13.27
C VAL A 125 -13.62 39.61 -12.98
N MET A 126 -13.59 38.68 -12.02
CA MET A 126 -14.71 37.78 -11.71
C MET A 126 -14.75 37.39 -10.23
N PRO A 127 -15.91 36.94 -9.72
CA PRO A 127 -16.05 36.48 -8.35
C PRO A 127 -15.08 35.34 -8.01
N VAL A 128 -14.86 35.13 -6.71
CA VAL A 128 -14.01 34.05 -6.20
C VAL A 128 -14.44 32.72 -6.79
N VAL A 129 -13.47 31.99 -7.33
CA VAL A 129 -13.66 30.62 -7.82
C VAL A 129 -13.10 29.70 -6.76
N THR A 130 -13.92 28.75 -6.31
CA THR A 130 -13.50 27.71 -5.36
C THR A 130 -13.67 26.34 -5.99
N LYS A 131 -12.73 25.45 -5.68
CA LYS A 131 -12.74 24.04 -6.07
C LYS A 131 -12.26 23.22 -4.88
N GLN A 132 -12.96 22.11 -4.62
CA GLN A 132 -12.62 21.21 -3.54
C GLN A 132 -12.41 19.80 -4.09
N VAL A 133 -11.41 19.10 -3.56
CA VAL A 133 -11.12 17.70 -3.85
C VAL A 133 -11.16 16.91 -2.54
N LYS A 134 -11.61 15.66 -2.64
CA LYS A 134 -11.51 14.65 -1.60
C LYS A 134 -10.54 13.57 -2.05
N VAL A 135 -9.60 13.23 -1.19
CA VAL A 135 -8.58 12.21 -1.44
C VAL A 135 -8.55 11.25 -0.26
N ASP A 136 -8.77 9.96 -0.52
CA ASP A 136 -8.57 8.92 0.49
C ASP A 136 -7.13 8.39 0.36
N LEU A 137 -6.47 8.24 1.49
CA LEU A 137 -5.08 7.80 1.59
C LEU A 137 -5.01 6.45 2.31
N THR A 138 -3.91 5.74 2.12
CA THR A 138 -3.50 4.63 2.98
C THR A 138 -2.04 4.82 3.40
N THR A 139 -1.69 4.43 4.62
CA THR A 139 -0.30 4.42 5.10
C THR A 139 0.08 3.07 5.64
N GLY A 140 1.38 2.79 5.52
CA GLY A 140 1.93 1.52 5.87
C GLY A 140 1.57 0.46 4.83
N PHE A 141 2.24 -0.66 4.97
CA PHE A 141 2.08 -1.81 4.11
C PHE A 141 2.06 -3.05 4.99
N GLN A 142 1.13 -3.96 4.73
CA GLN A 142 0.98 -5.21 5.48
C GLN A 142 1.84 -6.28 4.80
N PRO A 143 3.05 -6.59 5.30
CA PRO A 143 3.97 -7.57 4.70
C PRO A 143 3.28 -8.88 4.36
N PHE A 144 2.47 -9.39 5.28
CA PHE A 144 1.91 -10.72 5.18
C PHE A 144 0.42 -10.74 4.84
N GLU A 145 -0.13 -9.67 4.23
CA GLU A 145 -1.55 -9.60 3.87
C GLU A 145 -2.04 -10.87 3.12
N LYS A 146 -1.22 -11.34 2.18
CA LYS A 146 -1.52 -12.53 1.37
C LYS A 146 -1.11 -13.84 2.05
N GLY A 147 -0.18 -13.78 2.99
CA GLY A 147 0.37 -14.93 3.69
C GLY A 147 1.50 -15.64 2.96
N PHE A 148 1.37 -15.91 1.65
CA PHE A 148 2.48 -16.48 0.85
C PHE A 148 2.63 -15.75 -0.48
N ALA A 149 3.53 -14.77 -0.51
CA ALA A 149 3.71 -13.88 -1.63
C ALA A 149 5.13 -13.89 -2.22
N SER A 150 5.23 -13.62 -3.52
CA SER A 150 6.52 -13.39 -4.17
C SER A 150 6.45 -12.35 -5.29
N ARG A 151 7.61 -11.79 -5.65
CA ARG A 151 7.72 -10.80 -6.75
C ARG A 151 8.16 -11.41 -8.09
N ASN A 152 8.61 -12.65 -8.10
CA ASN A 152 9.19 -13.29 -9.29
C ASN A 152 8.90 -14.80 -9.42
N GLY A 153 7.95 -15.33 -8.66
CA GLY A 153 7.46 -16.68 -8.85
C GLY A 153 7.41 -17.51 -7.57
N ILE A 154 6.38 -18.35 -7.53
CA ILE A 154 6.21 -19.39 -6.51
C ILE A 154 6.26 -20.75 -7.18
N SER A 155 6.99 -21.69 -6.56
CA SER A 155 7.02 -23.08 -7.00
C SER A 155 6.87 -24.05 -5.84
N PHE A 156 5.95 -25.00 -5.99
CA PHE A 156 5.79 -26.11 -5.06
C PHE A 156 6.62 -27.30 -5.54
N SER A 157 7.48 -27.83 -4.67
CA SER A 157 8.39 -28.93 -5.02
C SER A 157 8.26 -30.08 -4.03
N GLY A 158 7.70 -31.19 -4.48
CA GLY A 158 7.39 -32.34 -3.64
C GLY A 158 6.09 -33.02 -4.04
N SER A 159 5.73 -34.07 -3.30
CA SER A 159 4.42 -34.71 -3.44
C SER A 159 3.50 -34.19 -2.33
N ASN A 160 2.31 -33.70 -2.69
CA ASN A 160 1.24 -33.31 -1.76
C ASN A 160 1.59 -32.14 -0.81
N VAL A 161 2.13 -31.04 -1.35
CA VAL A 161 2.23 -29.77 -0.60
C VAL A 161 0.81 -29.27 -0.31
N THR A 162 0.52 -28.90 0.94
CA THR A 162 -0.77 -28.29 1.31
C THR A 162 -0.55 -26.91 1.92
N LEU A 163 -1.31 -25.92 1.47
CA LEU A 163 -1.36 -24.58 2.05
C LEU A 163 -2.76 -24.28 2.56
N ASP A 164 -2.87 -23.69 3.75
CA ASP A 164 -4.12 -23.20 4.36
C ASP A 164 -3.84 -22.01 5.28
N SER A 165 -4.82 -21.55 6.06
CA SER A 165 -4.63 -20.52 7.09
C SER A 165 -5.19 -20.90 8.46
N PHE A 166 -4.72 -20.20 9.49
CA PHE A 166 -5.24 -20.20 10.86
C PHE A 166 -4.90 -18.86 11.51
N ASN A 167 -5.36 -18.63 12.75
CA ASN A 167 -5.06 -17.40 13.46
C ASN A 167 -4.54 -17.73 14.85
N SER A 168 -3.26 -17.42 15.12
CA SER A 168 -2.63 -17.74 16.40
C SER A 168 -3.28 -17.03 17.60
N ASN A 169 -3.94 -15.88 17.40
CA ASN A 169 -4.72 -15.20 18.44
C ASN A 169 -5.91 -16.05 18.93
N TYR A 170 -6.38 -17.02 18.13
CA TYR A 170 -7.47 -17.92 18.47
C TYR A 170 -7.02 -19.29 19.00
N GLY A 171 -5.71 -19.47 19.20
CA GLY A 171 -5.11 -20.69 19.75
C GLY A 171 -4.40 -21.55 18.68
N PRO A 172 -4.08 -22.81 18.99
CA PRO A 172 -3.36 -23.68 18.08
C PRO A 172 -4.18 -24.07 16.84
N TYR A 173 -3.48 -24.38 15.75
CA TYR A 173 -4.06 -24.88 14.49
C TYR A 173 -4.93 -26.15 14.69
N ASP A 174 -6.07 -26.21 14.00
CA ASP A 174 -7.03 -27.34 13.96
C ASP A 174 -7.55 -27.79 15.34
N VAL A 175 -7.39 -26.93 16.35
CA VAL A 175 -8.02 -27.06 17.67
C VAL A 175 -9.32 -26.26 17.69
N GLU A 176 -10.23 -26.59 18.60
CA GLU A 176 -11.43 -25.77 18.82
C GLU A 176 -11.04 -24.32 19.11
N VAL A 177 -11.63 -23.38 18.35
CA VAL A 177 -11.37 -21.95 18.53
C VAL A 177 -11.73 -21.52 19.94
N ASN A 178 -10.89 -20.68 20.56
CA ASN A 178 -11.21 -20.11 21.86
C ASN A 178 -12.52 -19.30 21.79
N SER A 179 -13.42 -19.50 22.76
CA SER A 179 -14.70 -18.76 22.80
C SER A 179 -14.52 -17.27 23.11
N ASP A 180 -13.39 -16.93 23.73
CA ASP A 180 -13.11 -15.61 24.30
C ASP A 180 -12.27 -14.79 23.31
N GLY A 181 -12.84 -14.45 22.16
CA GLY A 181 -12.20 -13.54 21.20
C GLY A 181 -12.44 -13.88 19.72
N ALA A 182 -12.88 -15.10 19.40
CA ALA A 182 -13.16 -15.47 18.02
C ALA A 182 -14.30 -14.62 17.42
N ALA A 183 -14.09 -14.11 16.21
CA ALA A 183 -15.19 -13.57 15.42
C ALA A 183 -16.26 -14.66 15.20
N VAL A 184 -17.54 -14.29 15.28
CA VAL A 184 -18.65 -15.23 15.06
C VAL A 184 -18.50 -15.85 13.66
N GLY A 185 -18.30 -17.16 13.60
CA GLY A 185 -18.17 -17.90 12.33
C GLY A 185 -16.76 -17.98 11.76
N TYR A 186 -15.73 -17.67 12.56
CA TYR A 186 -14.34 -17.96 12.18
C TYR A 186 -14.02 -19.46 12.27
N GLY A 187 -13.24 -19.96 11.31
CA GLY A 187 -12.76 -21.34 11.26
C GLY A 187 -13.70 -22.32 10.56
N THR A 188 -13.23 -23.54 10.37
CA THR A 188 -13.97 -24.61 9.69
C THR A 188 -14.94 -25.31 10.64
N LEU A 189 -16.20 -25.50 10.25
CA LEU A 189 -17.18 -26.21 11.09
C LEU A 189 -17.05 -27.74 10.94
N GLU A 190 -16.50 -28.41 11.95
CA GLU A 190 -16.37 -29.86 11.98
C GLU A 190 -17.15 -30.45 13.17
N ASN A 191 -18.11 -31.34 12.89
CA ASN A 191 -18.92 -32.01 13.92
C ASN A 191 -19.63 -31.05 14.90
N GLY A 192 -20.01 -29.86 14.43
CA GLY A 192 -20.69 -28.84 15.23
C GLY A 192 -19.75 -27.97 16.08
N VAL A 193 -18.44 -28.07 15.87
CA VAL A 193 -17.41 -27.28 16.56
C VAL A 193 -16.54 -26.57 15.52
N TYR A 194 -16.26 -25.28 15.73
CA TYR A 194 -15.36 -24.53 14.85
C TYR A 194 -13.90 -24.86 15.18
N LYS A 195 -13.14 -25.29 14.18
CA LYS A 195 -11.71 -25.56 14.26
C LYS A 195 -10.92 -24.34 13.79
N ASN A 196 -9.81 -24.03 14.44
CA ASN A 196 -8.89 -22.95 14.06
C ASN A 196 -8.08 -23.36 12.82
N ARG A 197 -8.78 -23.43 11.70
CA ARG A 197 -8.30 -23.71 10.35
C ARG A 197 -9.27 -23.05 9.39
N ASN A 198 -8.74 -22.40 8.38
CA ASN A 198 -9.49 -21.54 7.48
C ASN A 198 -8.90 -21.60 6.05
N ASP A 199 -9.66 -21.11 5.07
CA ASP A 199 -9.27 -21.03 3.66
C ASP A 199 -8.99 -19.58 3.22
N ASP A 200 -8.39 -18.78 4.10
CA ASP A 200 -8.14 -17.34 3.88
C ASP A 200 -6.65 -17.02 3.67
N ILE A 201 -5.92 -17.95 3.04
CA ILE A 201 -4.58 -17.68 2.50
C ILE A 201 -4.67 -17.28 1.02
N TYR A 202 -3.82 -16.33 0.62
CA TYR A 202 -3.61 -15.95 -0.77
C TYR A 202 -2.19 -16.30 -1.21
N VAL A 203 -2.07 -17.28 -2.10
CA VAL A 203 -0.79 -17.62 -2.71
C VAL A 203 -0.60 -16.72 -3.93
N ALA A 204 0.17 -15.65 -3.76
CA ALA A 204 0.18 -14.54 -4.70
C ALA A 204 1.57 -14.31 -5.31
N SER A 205 1.66 -14.21 -6.64
CA SER A 205 2.93 -13.91 -7.30
C SER A 205 2.75 -12.83 -8.35
N ALA A 206 3.57 -11.79 -8.23
CA ALA A 206 3.93 -10.97 -9.39
C ALA A 206 5.10 -11.63 -10.12
N PHE A 207 5.39 -11.17 -11.33
CA PHE A 207 6.59 -11.52 -12.06
C PHE A 207 7.32 -10.26 -12.50
N LEU A 208 8.65 -10.27 -12.35
CA LEU A 208 9.45 -9.15 -12.81
C LEU A 208 9.31 -8.98 -14.33
N ASP A 209 9.32 -7.72 -14.76
CA ASP A 209 9.37 -7.28 -16.16
C ASP A 209 8.16 -7.67 -17.03
N ASP A 210 6.98 -7.90 -16.46
CA ASP A 210 5.78 -8.36 -17.20
C ASP A 210 6.05 -9.61 -18.06
N SER A 211 7.02 -10.43 -17.63
CA SER A 211 7.56 -11.53 -18.44
C SER A 211 6.58 -12.68 -18.67
N GLY A 212 5.41 -12.65 -18.01
CA GLY A 212 4.33 -13.62 -18.15
C GLY A 212 4.70 -14.97 -17.53
N GLY A 213 4.91 -14.95 -16.22
CA GLY A 213 5.37 -16.11 -15.48
C GLY A 213 4.28 -17.12 -15.16
N VAL A 214 4.71 -18.24 -14.59
CA VAL A 214 3.82 -19.31 -14.14
C VAL A 214 4.03 -19.57 -12.66
N LEU A 215 3.00 -19.33 -11.87
CA LEU A 215 2.90 -19.74 -10.48
C LEU A 215 2.63 -21.26 -10.45
N LYS A 216 3.57 -22.05 -9.94
CA LYS A 216 3.52 -23.52 -10.04
C LYS A 216 2.99 -24.13 -8.74
N VAL A 217 1.67 -24.28 -8.65
CA VAL A 217 1.02 -25.09 -7.61
C VAL A 217 1.34 -26.58 -7.82
N GLY A 218 1.43 -27.03 -9.08
CA GLY A 218 1.79 -28.40 -9.40
C GLY A 218 0.76 -29.40 -8.88
N ASN A 219 1.20 -30.40 -8.12
CA ASN A 219 0.33 -31.40 -7.48
C ASN A 219 -0.05 -31.03 -6.04
N GLY A 220 0.16 -29.78 -5.62
CA GLY A 220 -0.20 -29.33 -4.27
C GLY A 220 -1.66 -28.88 -4.18
N THR A 221 -2.15 -28.76 -2.94
CA THR A 221 -3.47 -28.25 -2.62
C THR A 221 -3.36 -26.91 -1.90
N VAL A 222 -4.09 -25.91 -2.35
CA VAL A 222 -4.24 -24.61 -1.69
C VAL A 222 -5.68 -24.50 -1.21
N TYR A 223 -5.90 -24.53 0.10
CA TYR A 223 -7.16 -24.16 0.72
C TYR A 223 -7.19 -22.63 0.85
N GLY A 224 -7.66 -21.96 -0.18
CA GLY A 224 -7.67 -20.50 -0.28
C GLY A 224 -7.67 -20.02 -1.71
N TYR A 225 -6.89 -18.97 -1.98
CA TYR A 225 -6.87 -18.29 -3.27
C TYR A 225 -5.47 -18.31 -3.87
N VAL A 226 -5.41 -18.31 -5.20
CA VAL A 226 -4.17 -18.12 -5.95
C VAL A 226 -4.32 -16.87 -6.79
N GLN A 227 -3.36 -15.95 -6.69
CA GLN A 227 -3.38 -14.70 -7.44
C GLN A 227 -2.10 -14.54 -8.24
N THR A 228 -2.25 -14.04 -9.46
CA THR A 228 -1.13 -13.72 -10.36
C THR A 228 -1.29 -12.30 -10.90
N ASP A 229 -0.23 -11.73 -11.46
CA ASP A 229 -0.38 -10.48 -12.23
C ASP A 229 -1.17 -10.72 -13.54
N ALA A 230 -1.59 -9.63 -14.18
CA ALA A 230 -2.47 -9.68 -15.35
C ALA A 230 -1.88 -10.43 -16.57
N ASN A 231 -0.54 -10.58 -16.62
CA ASN A 231 0.16 -11.19 -17.74
C ASN A 231 0.60 -12.64 -17.43
N SER A 232 0.35 -13.12 -16.23
CA SER A 232 0.83 -14.41 -15.73
C SER A 232 -0.30 -15.42 -15.53
N SER A 233 0.07 -16.64 -15.17
CA SER A 233 -0.90 -17.73 -14.96
C SER A 233 -0.51 -18.63 -13.80
N ALA A 234 -1.48 -19.37 -13.28
CA ALA A 234 -1.24 -20.43 -12.30
C ALA A 234 -1.35 -21.81 -12.95
N GLU A 235 -0.38 -22.68 -12.68
CA GLU A 235 -0.37 -24.07 -13.11
C GLU A 235 -0.76 -25.01 -11.96
N VAL A 236 -1.96 -25.59 -12.08
CA VAL A 236 -2.45 -26.69 -11.24
C VAL A 236 -2.47 -27.97 -12.07
N LYS A 237 -1.77 -29.03 -11.63
CA LYS A 237 -1.70 -30.33 -12.32
C LYS A 237 -2.82 -31.27 -11.83
N ASN A 238 -2.94 -32.44 -12.46
CA ASN A 238 -4.04 -33.38 -12.24
C ASN A 238 -4.33 -33.79 -10.78
N ASN A 239 -3.34 -33.71 -9.88
CA ASN A 239 -3.51 -34.05 -8.47
C ASN A 239 -3.47 -32.82 -7.54
N GLY A 240 -3.37 -31.62 -8.09
CA GLY A 240 -3.43 -30.38 -7.34
C GLY A 240 -4.82 -29.76 -7.37
N ALA A 241 -5.09 -28.88 -6.42
CA ALA A 241 -6.35 -28.14 -6.35
C ALA A 241 -6.16 -26.78 -5.68
N VAL A 242 -6.91 -25.77 -6.14
CA VAL A 242 -7.20 -24.57 -5.37
C VAL A 242 -8.65 -24.70 -4.90
N THR A 243 -8.88 -24.71 -3.58
CA THR A 243 -10.15 -25.20 -3.01
C THR A 243 -10.45 -24.55 -1.66
N THR A 244 -11.48 -25.06 -0.97
CA THR A 244 -11.99 -24.62 0.33
C THR A 244 -12.23 -25.81 1.25
N TYR A 245 -12.35 -25.53 2.55
CA TYR A 245 -12.75 -26.53 3.55
C TYR A 245 -14.24 -26.80 3.57
N ASP A 246 -15.07 -25.83 3.17
CA ASP A 246 -16.51 -25.86 3.38
C ASP A 246 -17.32 -25.67 2.09
N GLY A 247 -18.53 -26.21 2.06
CA GLY A 247 -19.46 -26.09 0.95
C GLY A 247 -19.47 -27.28 -0.01
N GLU A 248 -20.33 -27.20 -1.04
CA GLU A 248 -20.65 -28.35 -1.91
C GLU A 248 -19.48 -28.83 -2.79
N ASN A 249 -18.50 -27.97 -3.04
CA ASN A 249 -17.35 -28.23 -3.90
C ASN A 249 -16.03 -28.32 -3.10
N ALA A 250 -16.10 -28.51 -1.78
CA ALA A 250 -14.92 -28.62 -0.92
C ALA A 250 -14.03 -29.79 -1.35
N GLY A 251 -12.73 -29.54 -1.48
CA GLY A 251 -11.74 -30.51 -1.96
C GLY A 251 -11.69 -30.69 -3.48
N GLU A 252 -12.58 -30.07 -4.25
CA GLU A 252 -12.49 -30.02 -5.71
C GLU A 252 -11.66 -28.82 -6.16
N ASN A 253 -11.00 -28.90 -7.31
CA ASN A 253 -10.29 -27.75 -7.89
C ASN A 253 -11.30 -26.71 -8.39
N GLN A 254 -11.21 -25.48 -7.87
CA GLN A 254 -12.12 -24.36 -8.09
C GLN A 254 -11.41 -23.25 -8.88
N PRO A 255 -11.56 -23.18 -10.23
CA PRO A 255 -10.86 -22.19 -11.05
C PRO A 255 -11.22 -20.73 -10.74
N ASP A 256 -12.37 -20.48 -10.12
CA ASP A 256 -12.84 -19.16 -9.69
C ASP A 256 -12.05 -18.60 -8.49
N ARG A 257 -11.29 -19.45 -7.79
CA ARG A 257 -10.34 -19.05 -6.75
C ARG A 257 -8.96 -18.68 -7.29
N ILE A 258 -8.79 -18.68 -8.62
CA ILE A 258 -7.57 -18.28 -9.32
C ILE A 258 -7.83 -16.94 -10.02
N THR A 259 -7.17 -15.87 -9.57
CA THR A 259 -7.32 -14.52 -10.14
C THR A 259 -6.01 -13.98 -10.73
N SER A 260 -6.12 -12.94 -11.56
CA SER A 260 -5.00 -12.32 -12.30
C SER A 260 -4.87 -10.81 -12.03
N ASP A 261 -5.35 -10.37 -10.86
CA ASP A 261 -5.41 -8.97 -10.43
C ASP A 261 -4.45 -8.67 -9.27
N PHE A 262 -3.39 -9.47 -9.12
CA PHE A 262 -2.42 -9.24 -8.06
C PHE A 262 -1.49 -8.08 -8.40
N TYR A 263 -1.46 -7.10 -7.51
CA TYR A 263 -0.46 -6.05 -7.48
C TYR A 263 -0.08 -5.80 -6.02
N ALA A 264 1.21 -5.93 -5.72
CA ALA A 264 1.76 -5.57 -4.42
C ALA A 264 3.16 -5.01 -4.60
N ASP A 265 3.41 -3.87 -3.98
CA ASP A 265 4.74 -3.29 -3.85
C ASP A 265 5.32 -3.72 -2.50
N TYR A 266 6.42 -4.47 -2.54
CA TYR A 266 7.11 -4.98 -1.37
C TYR A 266 8.44 -4.24 -1.22
N PRO A 267 8.48 -3.13 -0.45
CA PRO A 267 9.71 -2.36 -0.27
C PRO A 267 10.76 -3.17 0.48
N VAL A 268 12.03 -3.02 0.11
CA VAL A 268 13.13 -3.64 0.85
C VAL A 268 13.24 -2.98 2.22
N ALA A 269 13.40 -3.78 3.27
CA ALA A 269 13.62 -3.27 4.61
C ALA A 269 15.06 -2.75 4.75
N ASP A 270 15.22 -1.58 5.36
CA ASP A 270 16.54 -1.06 5.70
C ASP A 270 17.12 -1.83 6.88
N GLN A 271 18.41 -2.15 6.82
CA GLN A 271 19.11 -2.71 7.97
C GLN A 271 19.19 -1.67 9.10
N PRO A 272 18.85 -2.03 10.36
CA PRO A 272 18.94 -1.11 11.49
C PRO A 272 20.34 -0.49 11.60
N SER A 273 20.38 0.83 11.76
CA SER A 273 21.63 1.58 11.92
C SER A 273 21.80 2.04 13.36
N GLY A 274 23.00 1.86 13.90
CA GLY A 274 23.30 2.18 15.29
C GLY A 274 24.62 1.58 15.74
N PHE A 275 24.91 1.76 17.02
CA PHE A 275 25.99 1.02 17.69
C PHE A 275 25.33 0.06 18.67
N TYR A 276 25.47 -1.24 18.39
CA TYR A 276 24.90 -2.28 19.23
C TYR A 276 26.02 -3.10 19.88
N PRO A 277 25.78 -3.71 21.05
CA PRO A 277 26.72 -4.65 21.64
C PRO A 277 27.02 -5.78 20.65
N THR A 278 28.30 -6.02 20.38
CA THR A 278 28.72 -7.15 19.53
C THR A 278 28.65 -8.45 20.31
N VAL A 279 28.08 -9.49 19.73
CA VAL A 279 28.08 -10.85 20.30
C VAL A 279 28.66 -11.88 19.32
N ASN A 280 29.50 -12.77 19.85
CA ASN A 280 30.08 -13.86 19.09
C ASN A 280 29.30 -15.14 19.40
N ILE A 281 28.54 -15.64 18.43
CA ILE A 281 27.72 -16.84 18.60
C ILE A 281 28.47 -18.05 18.05
N ASN A 282 29.03 -18.86 18.95
CA ASN A 282 29.74 -20.08 18.60
C ASN A 282 29.44 -21.17 19.63
N GLY A 283 28.64 -22.16 19.23
CA GLY A 283 28.22 -23.26 20.09
C GLY A 283 26.99 -22.93 20.96
N THR A 284 26.82 -23.68 22.05
CA THR A 284 25.66 -23.53 22.94
C THR A 284 25.80 -22.31 23.84
N MET A 285 24.87 -21.36 23.72
CA MET A 285 24.82 -20.19 24.60
C MET A 285 23.43 -19.56 24.67
N PRO A 286 23.07 -18.96 25.82
CA PRO A 286 21.91 -18.08 25.89
C PRO A 286 22.26 -16.66 25.43
N ILE A 287 21.30 -15.99 24.80
CA ILE A 287 21.30 -14.55 24.54
C ILE A 287 20.10 -13.96 25.27
N VAL A 288 20.37 -12.97 26.11
CA VAL A 288 19.35 -12.30 26.91
C VAL A 288 18.93 -11.02 26.21
N GLY A 289 17.63 -10.85 26.03
CA GLY A 289 16.97 -9.70 25.43
C GLY A 289 16.34 -8.78 26.47
N SER A 290 15.42 -7.94 25.98
CA SER A 290 14.55 -7.11 26.80
C SER A 290 13.35 -7.90 27.34
N ASN A 291 12.73 -7.40 28.40
CA ASN A 291 11.41 -7.85 28.84
C ASN A 291 10.25 -7.12 28.16
N ASP A 292 10.56 -6.08 27.39
CA ASP A 292 9.59 -5.23 26.69
C ASP A 292 9.70 -5.51 25.19
N ALA A 293 8.62 -5.99 24.58
CA ALA A 293 8.56 -6.36 23.18
C ALA A 293 8.62 -5.15 22.24
N ASP A 294 8.16 -3.98 22.69
CA ASP A 294 8.25 -2.73 21.92
C ASP A 294 9.68 -2.17 21.94
N ASN A 295 10.47 -2.55 22.95
CA ASN A 295 11.84 -2.09 23.15
C ASN A 295 12.82 -3.28 23.24
N PRO A 296 13.00 -4.07 22.16
CA PRO A 296 13.87 -5.23 22.17
C PRO A 296 15.35 -4.84 22.24
N LEU A 297 16.20 -5.77 22.69
CA LEU A 297 17.64 -5.54 22.76
C LEU A 297 18.33 -5.92 21.45
N TYR A 298 19.06 -4.98 20.86
CA TYR A 298 19.78 -5.14 19.60
C TYR A 298 21.20 -5.65 19.83
N TYR A 299 21.66 -6.55 18.96
CA TYR A 299 23.05 -7.04 18.94
C TYR A 299 23.62 -7.05 17.52
N ASP A 300 24.88 -6.62 17.42
CA ASP A 300 25.68 -6.81 16.20
C ASP A 300 26.28 -8.21 16.19
N VAL A 301 25.99 -8.99 15.14
CA VAL A 301 26.42 -10.39 15.02
C VAL A 301 27.20 -10.58 13.72
N SER A 302 28.46 -11.02 13.83
CA SER A 302 29.33 -11.23 12.67
C SER A 302 29.03 -12.49 11.86
N GLY A 303 28.16 -13.34 12.38
CA GLY A 303 27.79 -14.63 11.79
C GLY A 303 27.36 -15.61 12.87
N ILE A 304 26.56 -16.60 12.49
CA ILE A 304 26.12 -17.68 13.36
C ILE A 304 26.53 -19.00 12.70
N SER A 305 27.29 -19.83 13.43
CA SER A 305 27.65 -21.17 12.97
C SER A 305 27.40 -22.18 14.07
N LEU A 306 26.25 -22.86 14.00
CA LEU A 306 25.84 -23.89 14.94
C LEU A 306 25.89 -25.26 14.27
N SER A 307 26.54 -26.22 14.91
CA SER A 307 26.65 -27.58 14.41
C SER A 307 26.64 -28.60 15.56
N GLY A 308 26.57 -29.88 15.22
CA GLY A 308 26.53 -30.95 16.22
C GLY A 308 25.22 -30.93 17.01
N GLN A 309 25.27 -30.63 18.30
CA GLN A 309 24.10 -30.51 19.19
C GLN A 309 24.05 -29.14 19.88
N ALA A 310 24.66 -28.12 19.24
CA ALA A 310 24.69 -26.76 19.80
C ALA A 310 23.29 -26.16 19.86
N ALA A 311 22.99 -25.39 20.92
CA ALA A 311 21.71 -24.72 21.07
C ALA A 311 21.92 -23.22 21.36
N LEU A 312 21.37 -22.36 20.50
CA LEU A 312 21.28 -20.93 20.75
C LEU A 312 19.94 -20.65 21.40
N THR A 313 19.93 -20.28 22.67
CA THR A 313 18.69 -20.00 23.41
C THR A 313 18.47 -18.49 23.51
N ILE A 314 17.31 -18.01 23.10
CA ILE A 314 16.90 -16.62 23.23
C ILE A 314 16.01 -16.50 24.46
N VAL A 315 16.31 -15.54 25.33
CA VAL A 315 15.57 -15.27 26.57
C VAL A 315 15.13 -13.82 26.54
N GLY A 316 13.84 -13.55 26.35
CA GLY A 316 13.27 -12.22 26.12
C GLY A 316 13.34 -11.78 24.66
N HIS A 317 13.17 -10.48 24.41
CA HIS A 317 13.05 -9.92 23.06
C HIS A 317 14.37 -9.41 22.50
N VAL A 318 14.80 -9.98 21.38
CA VAL A 318 16.13 -9.79 20.78
C VAL A 318 16.02 -9.42 19.30
N VAL A 319 16.86 -8.49 18.87
CA VAL A 319 17.10 -8.19 17.45
C VAL A 319 18.56 -8.46 17.11
N PHE A 320 18.80 -9.29 16.11
CA PHE A 320 20.13 -9.48 15.51
C PHE A 320 20.28 -8.65 14.25
N VAL A 321 21.35 -7.86 14.23
CA VAL A 321 21.82 -7.12 13.06
C VAL A 321 23.03 -7.87 12.52
N MET A 322 22.82 -8.64 11.45
CA MET A 322 23.82 -9.56 10.90
C MET A 322 24.78 -8.83 9.95
N SER A 323 26.05 -9.19 10.04
CA SER A 323 27.10 -8.79 9.08
C SER A 323 27.78 -9.96 8.37
N GLY A 324 27.34 -11.19 8.67
CA GLY A 324 27.76 -12.41 7.97
C GLY A 324 26.67 -13.48 8.00
N ASP A 325 26.99 -14.64 7.45
CA ASP A 325 26.03 -15.71 7.22
C ASP A 325 25.51 -16.37 8.51
N VAL A 326 24.32 -16.94 8.43
CA VAL A 326 23.74 -17.83 9.45
C VAL A 326 23.74 -19.26 8.92
N SER A 327 24.35 -20.19 9.65
CA SER A 327 24.33 -21.61 9.33
C SER A 327 24.06 -22.45 10.58
N VAL A 328 22.94 -23.18 10.57
CA VAL A 328 22.54 -24.12 11.63
C VAL A 328 22.43 -25.51 11.02
N SER A 329 23.20 -26.47 11.51
CA SER A 329 23.26 -27.80 10.89
C SER A 329 23.43 -28.94 11.91
N GLY A 330 23.34 -30.19 11.45
CA GLY A 330 23.40 -31.37 12.32
C GLY A 330 22.13 -31.50 13.15
N LYS A 331 22.24 -31.52 14.47
CA LYS A 331 21.12 -31.46 15.44
C LYS A 331 21.14 -30.16 16.23
N ALA A 332 21.81 -29.12 15.72
CA ALA A 332 21.78 -27.81 16.35
C ALA A 332 20.39 -27.18 16.22
N SER A 333 20.06 -26.27 17.14
CA SER A 333 18.79 -25.55 17.15
C SER A 333 18.95 -24.10 17.60
N VAL A 334 18.01 -23.28 17.17
CA VAL A 334 17.68 -21.99 17.80
C VAL A 334 16.44 -22.23 18.64
N VAL A 335 16.43 -21.79 19.89
CA VAL A 335 15.35 -22.04 20.86
C VAL A 335 14.86 -20.71 21.40
N LEU A 336 13.59 -20.39 21.20
CA LEU A 336 12.92 -19.30 21.91
C LEU A 336 12.42 -19.83 23.24
N ASP A 337 12.91 -19.27 24.34
CA ASP A 337 12.49 -19.68 25.69
C ASP A 337 11.13 -19.05 26.02
N ASP A 338 10.05 -19.79 25.76
CA ASP A 338 8.67 -19.38 26.06
C ASP A 338 8.42 -19.20 27.57
N THR A 339 9.30 -19.68 28.44
CA THR A 339 9.20 -19.45 29.90
C THR A 339 9.78 -18.11 30.34
N ALA A 340 10.60 -17.47 29.49
CA ALA A 340 11.07 -16.11 29.70
C ALA A 340 9.87 -15.16 29.77
N ASN A 341 9.98 -14.13 30.62
CA ASN A 341 8.95 -13.09 30.76
C ASN A 341 7.53 -13.60 31.06
N SER A 342 7.37 -14.87 31.48
CA SER A 342 6.06 -15.49 31.75
C SER A 342 5.26 -14.81 32.86
N THR A 343 5.88 -13.93 33.65
CA THR A 343 5.25 -13.13 34.70
C THR A 343 4.90 -11.70 34.28
N GLU A 344 5.23 -11.29 33.05
CA GLU A 344 4.87 -9.97 32.56
C GLU A 344 3.35 -9.82 32.46
N PHE A 345 2.87 -8.59 32.71
CA PHE A 345 1.44 -8.32 32.77
C PHE A 345 0.81 -8.18 31.38
N ASP A 346 1.54 -7.55 30.44
CA ASP A 346 1.12 -7.44 29.06
C ASP A 346 1.35 -8.77 28.34
N ASP A 347 0.36 -9.25 27.59
CA ASP A 347 0.43 -10.53 26.91
C ASP A 347 1.47 -10.52 25.78
N LYS A 348 1.72 -9.35 25.17
CA LYS A 348 2.72 -9.19 24.09
C LYS A 348 4.17 -9.27 24.59
N ASP A 349 4.39 -9.01 25.88
CA ASP A 349 5.72 -8.99 26.51
C ASP A 349 6.12 -10.37 27.07
N LYS A 350 5.22 -11.36 26.99
CA LYS A 350 5.47 -12.73 27.45
C LYS A 350 6.31 -13.51 26.44
N GLY A 351 7.10 -14.45 26.95
CA GLY A 351 7.91 -15.34 26.13
C GLY A 351 9.21 -14.70 25.65
N SER A 352 9.70 -15.19 24.51
CA SER A 352 10.92 -14.70 23.88
C SER A 352 10.67 -14.50 22.40
N SER A 353 11.24 -13.44 21.82
CA SER A 353 11.21 -13.20 20.38
C SER A 353 12.59 -12.91 19.82
N LEU A 354 12.80 -13.31 18.57
CA LEU A 354 14.01 -13.08 17.81
C LEU A 354 13.66 -12.54 16.42
N THR A 355 14.12 -11.33 16.14
CA THR A 355 14.13 -10.78 14.77
C THR A 355 15.55 -10.76 14.22
N ILE A 356 15.76 -11.28 13.03
CA ILE A 356 17.06 -11.29 12.33
C ILE A 356 16.98 -10.37 11.12
N TYR A 357 17.75 -9.28 11.12
CA TYR A 357 18.01 -8.46 9.94
C TYR A 357 19.30 -8.92 9.28
N THR A 358 19.23 -9.32 8.01
CA THR A 358 20.39 -9.80 7.27
C THR A 358 20.34 -9.47 5.78
N ALA A 359 21.44 -8.95 5.25
CA ALA A 359 21.74 -8.88 3.82
C ALA A 359 22.55 -10.09 3.33
N ASN A 360 22.89 -11.02 4.23
CA ASN A 360 23.67 -12.22 3.95
C ASN A 360 22.78 -13.47 3.94
N ASP A 361 23.36 -14.60 3.55
CA ASP A 361 22.65 -15.86 3.44
C ASP A 361 22.29 -16.43 4.83
N LEU A 362 21.11 -17.04 4.91
CA LEU A 362 20.61 -17.74 6.08
C LEU A 362 20.25 -19.17 5.71
N ASP A 363 20.85 -20.14 6.39
CA ASP A 363 20.55 -21.56 6.26
C ASP A 363 20.33 -22.17 7.64
N ILE A 364 19.05 -22.30 8.02
CA ILE A 364 18.63 -22.93 9.27
C ILE A 364 18.15 -24.35 8.98
N GLY A 365 19.06 -25.30 9.21
CA GLY A 365 18.81 -26.73 9.13
C GLY A 365 18.69 -27.43 10.50
N GLY A 366 18.87 -28.75 10.49
CA GLY A 366 19.01 -29.55 11.71
C GLY A 366 17.71 -29.67 12.52
N ASN A 367 17.76 -29.36 13.81
CA ASN A 367 16.56 -29.31 14.65
C ASN A 367 15.75 -28.01 14.43
N GLY A 368 16.28 -27.08 13.63
CA GLY A 368 15.57 -25.87 13.22
C GLY A 368 15.42 -24.85 14.34
N VAL A 369 14.30 -24.13 14.28
CA VAL A 369 13.88 -23.17 15.31
C VAL A 369 12.79 -23.82 16.14
N THR A 370 12.99 -23.85 17.45
CA THR A 370 11.97 -24.25 18.42
C THR A 370 11.27 -22.97 18.90
N ASN A 371 10.07 -22.76 18.38
CA ASN A 371 9.15 -21.70 18.77
C ASN A 371 7.89 -22.36 19.32
N ASP A 372 7.99 -22.86 20.57
CA ASP A 372 6.95 -23.70 21.18
C ASP A 372 5.65 -22.93 21.46
N GLY A 373 5.71 -21.59 21.55
CA GLY A 373 4.54 -20.72 21.62
C GLY A 373 3.68 -20.75 20.36
N GLY A 374 4.25 -21.15 19.22
CA GLY A 374 3.52 -21.33 17.96
C GLY A 374 3.10 -20.03 17.26
N VAL A 375 3.53 -18.87 17.77
CA VAL A 375 3.24 -17.54 17.22
C VAL A 375 4.31 -17.17 16.20
N ALA A 376 3.92 -16.97 14.93
CA ALA A 376 4.89 -16.81 13.86
C ALA A 376 5.70 -15.49 13.93
N SER A 377 5.18 -14.44 14.58
CA SER A 377 5.88 -13.16 14.74
C SER A 377 7.08 -13.25 15.71
N ASP A 378 7.09 -14.23 16.61
CA ASP A 378 8.15 -14.39 17.62
C ASP A 378 9.48 -14.79 17.00
N PHE A 379 9.47 -15.44 15.82
CA PHE A 379 10.68 -15.65 15.03
C PHE A 379 10.52 -15.01 13.65
N SER A 380 11.21 -13.89 13.45
CA SER A 380 11.09 -13.10 12.23
C SER A 380 12.44 -12.96 11.53
N VAL A 381 12.46 -13.19 10.21
CA VAL A 381 13.65 -12.99 9.37
C VAL A 381 13.35 -11.89 8.35
N ILE A 382 14.12 -10.83 8.42
CA ILE A 382 14.02 -9.66 7.55
C ILE A 382 15.25 -9.60 6.63
N GLY A 383 15.02 -9.80 5.34
CA GLY A 383 16.02 -9.70 4.29
C GLY A 383 16.22 -8.26 3.87
N THR A 384 17.46 -7.78 3.97
CA THR A 384 17.84 -6.38 3.70
C THR A 384 18.79 -6.26 2.49
N ALA A 385 19.04 -7.35 1.76
CA ALA A 385 19.88 -7.31 0.57
C ALA A 385 19.20 -6.57 -0.58
N GLU A 386 20.00 -5.78 -1.30
CA GLU A 386 19.63 -5.23 -2.60
C GLU A 386 19.63 -6.33 -3.68
N MET A 387 18.87 -6.14 -4.75
CA MET A 387 18.90 -7.02 -5.92
C MET A 387 20.31 -7.06 -6.56
N ASP A 388 20.77 -8.24 -6.96
CA ASP A 388 21.95 -8.38 -7.83
C ASP A 388 21.50 -8.32 -9.30
N GLY A 389 21.32 -7.10 -9.80
CA GLY A 389 20.72 -6.86 -11.11
C GLY A 389 19.28 -7.37 -11.16
N SER A 390 19.04 -8.46 -11.90
CA SER A 390 17.72 -9.12 -11.99
C SER A 390 17.65 -10.41 -11.14
N SER A 391 18.66 -10.71 -10.33
CA SER A 391 18.74 -11.90 -9.48
C SER A 391 18.60 -11.55 -8.00
N ALA A 392 18.29 -12.57 -7.19
CA ALA A 392 18.22 -12.42 -5.74
C ALA A 392 19.55 -11.93 -5.16
N GLY A 393 19.47 -11.02 -4.20
CA GLY A 393 20.64 -10.53 -3.46
C GLY A 393 21.08 -11.44 -2.31
N GLN A 394 20.18 -12.31 -1.84
CA GLN A 394 20.42 -13.21 -0.72
C GLN A 394 19.58 -14.49 -0.83
N THR A 395 20.00 -15.53 -0.13
CA THR A 395 19.27 -16.78 0.01
C THR A 395 18.86 -17.01 1.46
N ILE A 396 17.58 -17.33 1.69
CA ILE A 396 17.03 -17.67 3.00
C ILE A 396 16.44 -19.07 2.93
N LYS A 397 17.03 -20.01 3.68
CA LYS A 397 16.58 -21.39 3.80
C LYS A 397 16.23 -21.67 5.24
N VAL A 398 14.99 -22.06 5.47
CA VAL A 398 14.53 -22.53 6.78
C VAL A 398 13.99 -23.95 6.60
N THR A 399 14.86 -24.93 6.90
CA THR A 399 14.67 -26.34 6.60
C THR A 399 15.01 -27.22 7.81
N GLY A 400 14.20 -27.16 8.87
CA GLY A 400 14.39 -27.93 10.11
C GLY A 400 13.54 -29.21 10.17
N ASN A 401 13.91 -30.16 11.03
CA ASN A 401 13.18 -31.43 11.24
C ASN A 401 11.94 -31.32 12.17
N GLY A 402 11.61 -30.11 12.63
CA GLY A 402 10.51 -29.85 13.57
C GLY A 402 9.42 -28.96 12.97
N VAL A 403 8.45 -28.61 13.82
CA VAL A 403 7.47 -27.56 13.52
C VAL A 403 8.20 -26.21 13.47
N LEU A 404 7.93 -25.42 12.44
CA LEU A 404 8.50 -24.08 12.28
C LEU A 404 7.38 -23.05 12.37
N ALA A 405 7.40 -22.18 13.36
CA ALA A 405 6.56 -20.98 13.40
C ALA A 405 7.44 -19.75 13.14
N ALA A 406 7.31 -19.13 11.98
CA ALA A 406 8.23 -18.10 11.50
C ALA A 406 7.59 -17.13 10.49
N SER A 407 7.98 -15.86 10.56
CA SER A 407 7.73 -14.89 9.51
C SER A 407 9.01 -14.60 8.72
N VAL A 408 8.91 -14.55 7.38
CA VAL A 408 10.06 -14.27 6.49
C VAL A 408 9.68 -13.16 5.51
N TYR A 409 10.32 -12.00 5.65
CA TYR A 409 10.16 -10.87 4.76
C TYR A 409 11.46 -10.57 4.02
N ALA A 410 11.60 -11.04 2.78
CA ALA A 410 12.80 -10.84 1.97
C ALA A 410 12.45 -10.60 0.50
N PRO A 411 11.91 -9.41 0.15
CA PRO A 411 11.42 -9.13 -1.21
C PRO A 411 12.47 -9.20 -2.32
N ASN A 412 13.77 -9.20 -1.99
CA ASN A 412 14.88 -9.38 -2.92
C ASN A 412 15.63 -10.72 -2.72
N GLY A 413 15.11 -11.60 -1.87
CA GLY A 413 15.76 -12.87 -1.52
C GLY A 413 15.07 -14.09 -2.11
N ASP A 414 15.84 -15.13 -2.38
CA ASP A 414 15.31 -16.46 -2.67
C ASP A 414 14.98 -17.16 -1.36
N VAL A 415 13.69 -17.42 -1.12
CA VAL A 415 13.22 -18.05 0.11
C VAL A 415 12.85 -19.50 -0.17
N THR A 416 13.48 -20.41 0.57
CA THR A 416 13.12 -21.83 0.59
C THR A 416 12.68 -22.23 1.98
N ILE A 417 11.47 -22.76 2.07
CA ILE A 417 10.90 -23.27 3.31
C ILE A 417 10.60 -24.76 3.15
N ASN A 418 10.99 -25.53 4.16
CA ASN A 418 10.75 -26.96 4.21
C ASN A 418 10.29 -27.33 5.62
N GLY A 419 9.06 -27.84 5.73
CA GLY A 419 8.62 -28.54 6.93
C GLY A 419 9.23 -29.94 6.96
N GLY A 420 10.21 -30.16 7.84
CA GLY A 420 10.90 -31.45 7.91
C GLY A 420 10.24 -32.48 8.84
N GLY A 421 10.56 -33.76 8.61
CA GLY A 421 10.14 -34.88 9.45
C GLY A 421 8.74 -35.46 9.13
N SER A 422 8.27 -36.39 9.96
CA SER A 422 6.94 -37.03 9.83
C SER A 422 5.77 -36.13 10.26
N SER A 423 6.05 -34.90 10.68
CA SER A 423 5.10 -33.93 11.27
C SER A 423 5.39 -32.49 10.80
N GLY A 424 6.09 -32.33 9.66
CA GLY A 424 6.68 -31.07 9.19
C GLY A 424 5.67 -30.01 8.76
N ASN A 425 5.00 -29.42 9.73
CA ASN A 425 4.12 -28.26 9.55
C ASN A 425 4.94 -26.97 9.71
N VAL A 426 4.66 -26.01 8.84
CA VAL A 426 5.17 -24.64 8.92
C VAL A 426 4.01 -23.71 9.20
N TYR A 427 4.19 -22.77 10.12
CA TYR A 427 3.22 -21.76 10.51
C TYR A 427 3.82 -20.37 10.26
N GLY A 428 3.10 -19.46 9.62
CA GLY A 428 3.52 -18.07 9.50
C GLY A 428 3.36 -17.48 8.11
N GLY A 429 4.21 -16.53 7.73
CA GLY A 429 4.02 -15.71 6.53
C GLY A 429 5.31 -15.50 5.75
N VAL A 430 5.21 -15.41 4.43
CA VAL A 430 6.37 -15.36 3.53
C VAL A 430 6.17 -14.28 2.47
N VAL A 431 7.17 -13.42 2.34
CA VAL A 431 7.39 -12.53 1.20
C VAL A 431 8.78 -12.78 0.66
N ALA A 432 8.90 -13.07 -0.63
CA ALA A 432 10.17 -13.37 -1.28
C ALA A 432 10.33 -12.68 -2.64
N LEU A 433 11.54 -12.72 -3.21
CA LEU A 433 11.70 -12.56 -4.64
C LEU A 433 11.17 -13.81 -5.35
N ASN A 434 11.79 -14.96 -5.11
CA ASN A 434 11.28 -16.27 -5.50
C ASN A 434 11.00 -17.08 -4.24
N ALA A 435 9.82 -17.69 -4.14
CA ALA A 435 9.47 -18.53 -3.01
C ALA A 435 9.34 -20.00 -3.44
N THR A 436 10.03 -20.89 -2.73
CA THR A 436 9.94 -22.33 -2.94
C THR A 436 9.53 -23.01 -1.65
N ILE A 437 8.45 -23.78 -1.70
CA ILE A 437 8.12 -24.75 -0.65
C ILE A 437 8.57 -26.13 -1.11
N VAL A 438 9.34 -26.81 -0.25
CA VAL A 438 9.96 -28.10 -0.54
C VAL A 438 9.41 -29.16 0.42
N GLY A 439 9.20 -30.38 -0.10
CA GLY A 439 8.79 -31.54 0.69
C GLY A 439 7.30 -31.85 0.60
N GLY A 440 6.84 -32.86 1.35
CA GLY A 440 5.40 -33.13 1.54
C GLY A 440 4.84 -32.39 2.75
N GLY A 441 5.43 -31.22 3.07
CA GLY A 441 5.07 -30.42 4.22
C GLY A 441 3.78 -29.65 4.02
N VAL A 442 3.17 -29.26 5.13
CA VAL A 442 1.99 -28.39 5.17
C VAL A 442 2.43 -27.01 5.63
N PHE A 443 1.94 -25.96 4.96
CA PHE A 443 2.16 -24.58 5.37
C PHE A 443 0.82 -23.95 5.76
N HIS A 444 0.79 -23.40 6.96
CA HIS A 444 -0.36 -22.79 7.58
C HIS A 444 -0.06 -21.30 7.73
N PHE A 445 -0.76 -20.46 6.98
CA PHE A 445 -0.62 -19.03 7.12
C PHE A 445 -1.18 -18.57 8.47
N ASP A 446 -0.37 -17.86 9.27
CA ASP A 446 -0.85 -17.22 10.49
C ASP A 446 -1.47 -15.85 10.17
N GLU A 447 -2.80 -15.79 10.15
CA GLU A 447 -3.59 -14.59 9.85
C GLU A 447 -3.34 -13.45 10.84
N ALA A 448 -2.84 -13.74 12.06
CA ALA A 448 -2.43 -12.70 13.00
C ALA A 448 -1.31 -11.81 12.45
N LEU A 449 -0.51 -12.31 11.49
CA LEU A 449 0.53 -11.52 10.83
C LEU A 449 -0.02 -10.40 9.94
N ARG A 450 -1.34 -10.37 9.64
CA ARG A 450 -1.96 -9.23 8.93
C ARG A 450 -2.04 -7.97 9.79
N ASP A 451 -2.00 -8.11 11.11
CA ASP A 451 -2.01 -6.96 12.02
C ASP A 451 -0.65 -6.24 12.02
N ASN A 452 0.39 -6.85 11.44
CA ASN A 452 1.69 -6.20 11.24
C ASN A 452 1.56 -5.16 10.13
N ILE A 453 1.75 -3.88 10.49
CA ILE A 453 1.76 -2.75 9.57
C ILE A 453 3.15 -2.13 9.59
N GLU A 454 3.90 -2.30 8.50
CA GLU A 454 5.25 -1.76 8.33
C GLU A 454 5.23 -0.42 7.59
N GLY A 455 6.23 0.44 7.83
CA GLY A 455 6.40 1.68 7.06
C GLY A 455 5.35 2.77 7.30
N ALA A 456 4.74 2.80 8.50
CA ALA A 456 3.86 3.89 8.92
C ALA A 456 4.53 5.26 8.72
N GLY A 457 3.88 6.17 7.98
CA GLY A 457 4.40 7.50 7.65
C GLY A 457 4.59 7.79 6.15
N LYS A 458 4.55 6.75 5.29
CA LYS A 458 4.44 6.91 3.82
C LYS A 458 2.99 6.73 3.40
N PHE A 459 2.44 7.69 2.66
CA PHE A 459 1.03 7.68 2.23
C PHE A 459 0.89 7.43 0.73
N ALA A 460 -0.03 6.55 0.35
CA ALA A 460 -0.44 6.33 -1.03
C ALA A 460 -1.89 6.78 -1.24
N VAL A 461 -2.18 7.37 -2.41
CA VAL A 461 -3.53 7.77 -2.79
C VAL A 461 -4.33 6.55 -3.24
N THR A 462 -5.43 6.26 -2.56
CA THR A 462 -6.34 5.16 -2.91
C THR A 462 -7.57 5.64 -3.68
N SER A 463 -7.99 6.89 -3.46
CA SER A 463 -9.10 7.49 -4.19
C SER A 463 -8.87 8.99 -4.40
N TRP A 464 -9.39 9.52 -5.52
CA TRP A 464 -9.42 10.95 -5.81
C TRP A 464 -10.80 11.31 -6.37
N LEU A 465 -11.41 12.38 -5.84
CA LEU A 465 -12.72 12.85 -6.25
C LEU A 465 -12.78 14.38 -6.24
N GLU A 466 -13.16 14.98 -7.37
CA GLU A 466 -13.56 16.38 -7.41
C GLU A 466 -14.97 16.55 -6.81
N MET A 467 -15.11 17.50 -5.88
CA MET A 467 -16.36 17.78 -5.18
C MET A 467 -17.24 18.70 -6.03
N THR A 468 -17.99 18.11 -6.98
CA THR A 468 -18.81 18.85 -7.96
C THR A 468 -20.22 19.21 -7.48
N ASN A 469 -20.64 18.71 -6.32
CA ASN A 469 -22.01 18.82 -5.79
C ASN A 469 -23.10 18.16 -6.67
N GLU A 470 -22.73 17.22 -7.53
CA GLU A 470 -23.69 16.49 -8.37
C GLU A 470 -24.38 15.33 -7.63
N THR A 471 -23.72 14.78 -6.61
CA THR A 471 -24.21 13.66 -5.79
C THR A 471 -23.97 13.95 -4.31
N SER A 472 -24.60 13.17 -3.43
CA SER A 472 -24.32 13.24 -2.00
C SER A 472 -22.85 12.93 -1.66
N GLY A 473 -22.19 12.07 -2.44
CA GLY A 473 -20.78 11.74 -2.27
C GLY A 473 -19.80 12.79 -2.80
N SER A 474 -20.25 13.69 -3.69
CA SER A 474 -19.44 14.78 -4.25
C SER A 474 -19.85 16.17 -3.76
N SER A 475 -20.69 16.26 -2.72
CA SER A 475 -21.10 17.52 -2.10
C SER A 475 -19.96 18.11 -1.27
N PRO A 476 -19.43 19.31 -1.62
CA PRO A 476 -18.36 19.94 -0.85
C PRO A 476 -18.71 20.08 0.62
N ILE A 477 -17.70 19.93 1.48
CA ILE A 477 -17.82 20.18 2.92
C ILE A 477 -17.45 21.62 3.25
N ASP A 478 -17.98 22.13 4.35
CA ASP A 478 -17.59 23.44 4.88
C ASP A 478 -16.23 23.33 5.60
N ILE A 479 -15.15 23.45 4.84
CA ILE A 479 -13.78 23.35 5.36
C ILE A 479 -13.48 24.46 6.38
N ALA A 480 -14.06 25.66 6.21
CA ALA A 480 -13.80 26.80 7.10
C ALA A 480 -14.22 26.52 8.55
N SER A 481 -15.30 25.75 8.74
CA SER A 481 -15.79 25.37 10.09
C SER A 481 -14.77 24.63 10.96
N TYR A 482 -13.73 24.03 10.34
CA TYR A 482 -12.71 23.27 11.04
C TYR A 482 -11.50 24.12 11.47
N PHE A 483 -11.41 25.38 11.02
CA PHE A 483 -10.32 26.29 11.40
C PHE A 483 -10.64 27.13 12.65
N ASP A 484 -11.90 27.17 13.07
CA ASP A 484 -12.37 27.96 14.22
C ASP A 484 -12.33 27.21 15.57
N VAL A 485 -11.74 26.00 15.61
CA VAL A 485 -11.61 25.20 16.84
C VAL A 485 -10.23 25.36 17.46
N VAL A 486 -9.88 26.60 17.83
CA VAL A 486 -8.78 26.88 18.76
C VAL A 486 -9.29 27.85 19.82
N GLU A 487 -9.87 27.30 20.89
CA GLU A 487 -9.86 27.91 22.23
C GLU A 487 -9.09 27.00 23.19
#